data_AF-A0ABD2DT43-F1
#
_entry.id   AF-A0ABD2DT43-F1
#
_cell.length_a   1.000
_cell.length_b   1.000
_cell.length_c   1.000
_cell.angle_alpha   90.00
_cell.angle_beta   90.00
_cell.angle_gamma   90.00
#
_symmetry.space_group_name_H-M   'P 1'
#
loop_
_entity.id
_entity.type
_entity.pdbx_description
1 polymer ?
#
loop_
_entity_poly.entity_id
_entity_poly.type
_entity_poly.pdbx_seq_one_letter_code
_entity_poly.pdbx_strand_id
1 'polypeptide(L)'
;MENLFINRFMHMFQSSWSDFADFEKIFVKINNTISERVMKRWQEDDMFGYQFLNGCNPVLIRRCTQLPEKLPVTTEMVECSLERELTLEQEVQQGNIFIVDFELLDGIDANKTDPCTLQFLAAPICLLYKNLANKIVPIAIQLNQIPGEENPIFLPSDAKYDWLLAKIWVRSSDFHVHQTITHLLRTHLVSEVFGIAMYRQLPAVHPIFKLLVAHVRFTIAINTKAREQLICEYGLFDKANATGGGGHVQMVQRAMQDLTYTSLCFPEAIKARGMESKEDIPYYFYRDDGLLVWEAIKTFTAEVVGIYYESDQVVEEDQELQDFVKDVYVYGMRGRKASGFPKALRSREKLSEYLTVVIFTASAQHAAVNFGQYDWCSWIPNAPPTMRAPPPTAKGVVTIEQIVDTLPDRGRSCWHLGAVWALSQFQENELFLGMYPEEHFIEKPVKEAMARFRENLEVVVSMIAERNKNKKLPYYYLSPDRIPNSVAI
;
A
#
# COMPACT_ATOMS: atom_id res chain seq x y z
N MET A 1 -17.34 -19.80 0.16
CA MET A 1 -15.87 -19.87 0.34
C MET A 1 -15.35 -20.96 -0.57
N GLU A 2 -14.62 -20.58 -1.62
CA GLU A 2 -13.86 -21.57 -2.39
C GLU A 2 -12.87 -22.26 -1.45
N ASN A 3 -12.84 -23.59 -1.49
CA ASN A 3 -11.86 -24.34 -0.73
C ASN A 3 -10.54 -24.25 -1.48
N LEU A 4 -9.56 -23.49 -0.95
CA LEU A 4 -8.22 -23.40 -1.54
C LEU A 4 -7.44 -24.73 -1.48
N PHE A 5 -8.00 -25.79 -0.90
CA PHE A 5 -7.38 -27.12 -0.72
C PHE A 5 -6.04 -27.10 0.04
N ILE A 6 -5.76 -26.01 0.76
CA ILE A 6 -4.54 -25.81 1.55
C ILE A 6 -4.70 -26.21 3.03
N ASN A 7 -5.92 -26.51 3.49
CA ASN A 7 -6.23 -26.79 4.91
C ASN A 7 -5.36 -27.91 5.52
N ARG A 8 -4.93 -28.89 4.71
CA ARG A 8 -4.02 -29.95 5.16
C ARG A 8 -2.66 -29.44 5.66
N PHE A 9 -2.29 -28.21 5.31
CA PHE A 9 -1.03 -27.56 5.70
C PHE A 9 -1.19 -26.63 6.90
N MET A 10 -2.42 -26.36 7.38
CA MET A 10 -2.70 -25.27 8.33
C MET A 10 -1.98 -25.35 9.69
N HIS A 11 -1.44 -26.52 10.04
CA HIS A 11 -0.67 -26.76 11.26
C HIS A 11 0.79 -27.19 11.00
N MET A 12 1.25 -27.18 9.75
CA MET A 12 2.59 -27.65 9.37
C MET A 12 3.66 -26.55 9.47
N PHE A 13 3.80 -25.95 10.65
CA PHE A 13 4.70 -24.81 10.91
C PHE A 13 6.21 -25.15 10.89
N GLN A 14 6.56 -26.43 10.81
CA GLN A 14 7.94 -26.93 10.83
C GLN A 14 8.31 -27.69 9.55
N SER A 15 7.53 -27.54 8.49
CA SER A 15 7.74 -28.25 7.23
C SER A 15 7.98 -27.28 6.10
N SER A 16 9.22 -27.20 5.60
CA SER A 16 9.55 -26.50 4.37
C SER A 16 8.83 -27.12 3.16
N TRP A 17 8.68 -26.34 2.10
CA TRP A 17 8.49 -26.89 0.75
C TRP A 17 9.76 -27.65 0.35
N SER A 18 9.66 -28.75 -0.41
CA SER A 18 10.87 -29.48 -0.82
C SER A 18 11.68 -28.70 -1.85
N ASP A 19 10.99 -27.95 -2.70
CA ASP A 19 11.52 -27.08 -3.75
C ASP A 19 10.39 -26.12 -4.20
N PHE A 20 10.68 -25.24 -5.16
CA PHE A 20 9.65 -24.37 -5.75
C PHE A 20 8.54 -25.13 -6.48
N ALA A 21 8.83 -26.30 -7.05
CA ALA A 21 7.85 -27.09 -7.80
C ALA A 21 6.79 -27.72 -6.86
N ASP A 22 7.15 -28.02 -5.61
CA ASP A 22 6.22 -28.47 -4.57
C ASP A 22 5.17 -27.41 -4.24
N PHE A 23 5.59 -26.15 -4.06
CA PHE A 23 4.66 -25.04 -3.88
C PHE A 23 3.85 -24.77 -5.15
N GLU A 24 4.49 -24.78 -6.33
CA GLU A 24 3.85 -24.56 -7.63
C GLU A 24 2.68 -25.54 -7.86
N LYS A 25 2.84 -26.83 -7.54
CA LYS A 25 1.76 -27.84 -7.66
C LYS A 25 0.49 -27.49 -6.87
N ILE A 26 0.62 -26.74 -5.78
CA ILE A 26 -0.51 -26.23 -5.00
C ILE A 26 -1.04 -24.96 -5.63
N PHE A 27 -0.13 -24.03 -5.93
CA PHE A 27 -0.45 -22.71 -6.44
C PHE A 27 -1.21 -22.74 -7.78
N VAL A 28 -0.85 -23.62 -8.73
CA VAL A 28 -1.52 -23.72 -10.03
C VAL A 28 -3.01 -24.09 -9.95
N LYS A 29 -3.48 -24.57 -8.79
CA LYS A 29 -4.90 -24.91 -8.57
C LYS A 29 -5.74 -23.73 -8.08
N ILE A 30 -5.07 -22.68 -7.60
CA ILE A 30 -5.70 -21.54 -6.92
C ILE A 30 -5.23 -20.20 -7.48
N ASN A 31 -4.48 -20.20 -8.57
CA ASN A 31 -3.97 -18.99 -9.18
C ASN A 31 -5.08 -18.21 -9.93
N ASN A 32 -4.76 -16.99 -10.28
CA ASN A 32 -5.52 -16.14 -11.18
C ASN A 32 -4.57 -15.52 -12.23
N THR A 33 -5.09 -14.70 -13.12
CA THR A 33 -4.33 -14.14 -14.25
C THR A 33 -3.05 -13.40 -13.84
N ILE A 34 -3.12 -12.53 -12.82
CA ILE A 34 -1.95 -11.73 -12.41
C ILE A 34 -0.98 -12.61 -11.62
N SER A 35 -1.48 -13.40 -10.68
CA SER A 35 -0.64 -14.23 -9.82
C SER A 35 0.09 -15.36 -10.58
N GLU A 36 -0.54 -15.94 -11.61
CA GLU A 36 0.15 -16.86 -12.54
C GLU A 36 1.28 -16.16 -13.29
N ARG A 37 1.06 -14.90 -13.68
CA ARG A 37 2.09 -14.11 -14.37
C ARG A 37 3.23 -13.72 -13.44
N VAL A 38 2.96 -13.44 -12.17
CA VAL A 38 3.96 -13.26 -11.12
C VAL A 38 4.77 -14.54 -10.96
N MET A 39 4.14 -15.71 -10.79
CA MET A 39 4.84 -17.00 -10.72
C MET A 39 5.81 -17.22 -11.89
N LYS A 40 5.42 -16.82 -13.11
CA LYS A 40 6.28 -16.98 -14.30
C LYS A 40 7.43 -15.96 -14.39
N ARG A 41 7.31 -14.79 -13.75
CA ARG A 41 8.21 -13.63 -13.99
C ARG A 41 8.79 -12.98 -12.74
N TRP A 42 8.53 -13.49 -11.53
CA TRP A 42 8.96 -12.87 -10.27
C TRP A 42 10.48 -12.73 -10.13
N GLN A 43 11.26 -13.56 -10.83
CA GLN A 43 12.73 -13.47 -10.86
C GLN A 43 13.23 -12.34 -11.77
N GLU A 44 12.40 -11.77 -12.64
CA GLU A 44 12.78 -10.70 -13.57
C GLU A 44 12.85 -9.34 -12.87
N ASP A 45 13.91 -8.59 -13.13
CA ASP A 45 14.12 -7.24 -12.55
C ASP A 45 13.04 -6.24 -13.01
N ASP A 46 12.51 -6.42 -14.21
CA ASP A 46 11.44 -5.57 -14.72
C ASP A 46 10.12 -5.77 -13.96
N MET A 47 9.79 -7.00 -13.55
CA MET A 47 8.62 -7.32 -12.74
C MET A 47 8.80 -6.85 -11.30
N PHE A 48 10.01 -6.99 -10.75
CA PHE A 48 10.34 -6.46 -9.43
C PHE A 48 10.16 -4.94 -9.36
N GLY A 49 10.76 -4.20 -10.30
CA GLY A 49 10.65 -2.74 -10.36
C GLY A 49 9.24 -2.24 -10.68
N TYR A 50 8.51 -2.95 -11.56
CA TYR A 50 7.12 -2.62 -11.92
C TYR A 50 6.18 -2.57 -10.72
N GLN A 51 6.38 -3.44 -9.72
CA GLN A 51 5.52 -3.53 -8.54
C GLN A 51 5.59 -2.29 -7.64
N PHE A 52 6.70 -1.56 -7.64
CA PHE A 52 6.77 -0.29 -6.89
C PHE A 52 5.89 0.81 -7.48
N LEU A 53 5.45 0.67 -8.73
CA LEU A 53 4.54 1.60 -9.38
C LEU A 53 3.11 1.09 -9.47
N ASN A 54 2.94 -0.22 -9.68
CA ASN A 54 1.64 -0.80 -10.08
C ASN A 54 1.32 -2.10 -9.33
N GLY A 55 2.10 -2.44 -8.31
CA GLY A 55 1.89 -3.58 -7.42
C GLY A 55 0.82 -3.28 -6.36
N CYS A 56 0.84 -4.07 -5.28
CA CYS A 56 -0.08 -3.87 -4.15
C CYS A 56 0.34 -2.75 -3.19
N ASN A 57 1.61 -2.31 -3.23
CA ASN A 57 2.14 -1.25 -2.36
C ASN A 57 2.83 -0.10 -3.14
N PRO A 58 2.13 0.56 -4.06
CA PRO A 58 2.73 1.54 -4.97
C PRO A 58 2.89 2.93 -4.33
N VAL A 59 3.45 3.03 -3.11
CA VAL A 59 3.47 4.28 -2.33
C VAL A 59 4.83 4.65 -1.75
N LEU A 60 5.81 3.76 -1.81
CA LEU A 60 7.10 3.96 -1.12
C LEU A 60 8.17 4.58 -2.02
N ILE A 61 8.15 4.24 -3.31
CA ILE A 61 9.16 4.71 -4.26
C ILE A 61 9.14 6.22 -4.40
N ARG A 62 10.34 6.80 -4.37
CA ARG A 62 10.57 8.23 -4.59
C ARG A 62 11.75 8.44 -5.52
N ARG A 63 11.75 9.56 -6.23
CA ARG A 63 12.91 10.00 -7.02
C ARG A 63 14.06 10.33 -6.08
N CYS A 64 15.25 9.81 -6.38
CA CYS A 64 16.46 10.04 -5.60
C CYS A 64 17.13 11.32 -6.13
N THR A 65 17.19 12.37 -5.31
CA THR A 65 17.85 13.63 -5.66
C THR A 65 19.31 13.69 -5.18
N GLN A 66 19.67 12.81 -4.24
CA GLN A 66 21.00 12.64 -3.69
C GLN A 66 21.15 11.22 -3.16
N LEU A 67 22.28 10.56 -3.42
CA LEU A 67 22.57 9.24 -2.85
C LEU A 67 22.72 9.36 -1.32
N PRO A 68 22.06 8.51 -0.52
CA PRO A 68 22.26 8.49 0.92
C PRO A 68 23.68 8.05 1.28
N GLU A 69 24.32 8.73 2.25
CA GLU A 69 25.65 8.33 2.75
C GLU A 69 25.68 6.90 3.32
N LYS A 70 24.54 6.45 3.86
CA LYS A 70 24.32 5.09 4.37
C LYS A 70 24.24 4.01 3.28
N LEU A 71 24.31 4.38 2.00
CA LEU A 71 24.39 3.49 0.86
C LEU A 71 25.62 3.88 0.00
N PRO A 72 26.81 3.33 0.31
CA PRO A 72 28.06 3.67 -0.39
C PRO A 72 28.18 2.97 -1.75
N VAL A 73 27.15 3.09 -2.59
CA VAL A 73 27.13 2.61 -3.97
C VAL A 73 27.96 3.54 -4.85
N THR A 74 28.76 2.97 -5.76
CA THR A 74 29.60 3.73 -6.68
C THR A 74 29.17 3.52 -8.13
N THR A 75 29.61 4.41 -9.03
CA THR A 75 29.41 4.24 -10.48
C THR A 75 29.97 2.89 -10.97
N GLU A 76 31.17 2.49 -10.54
CA GLU A 76 31.80 1.22 -10.92
C GLU A 76 30.92 0.01 -10.56
N MET A 77 30.26 0.05 -9.40
CA MET A 77 29.39 -1.04 -8.96
C MET A 77 28.17 -1.24 -9.87
N VAL A 78 27.64 -0.15 -10.45
CA VAL A 78 26.39 -0.18 -11.23
C VAL A 78 26.59 0.13 -12.70
N GLU A 79 27.83 0.23 -13.18
CA GLU A 79 28.17 0.61 -14.55
C GLU A 79 27.45 -0.27 -15.58
N CYS A 80 27.39 -1.59 -15.33
CA CYS A 80 26.71 -2.54 -16.21
C CYS A 80 25.19 -2.34 -16.31
N SER A 81 24.59 -1.58 -15.39
CA SER A 81 23.16 -1.29 -15.36
C SER A 81 22.81 0.10 -15.93
N LEU A 82 23.79 1.00 -16.08
CA LEU A 82 23.56 2.33 -16.64
C LEU A 82 23.63 2.28 -18.17
N GLU A 83 22.65 2.89 -18.84
CA GLU A 83 22.47 2.73 -20.30
C GLU A 83 22.77 4.01 -21.10
N ARG A 84 23.26 5.08 -20.45
CA ARG A 84 23.38 6.42 -21.05
C ARG A 84 24.80 6.99 -21.12
N GLU A 85 25.81 6.19 -20.82
CA GLU A 85 27.21 6.67 -20.72
C GLU A 85 27.38 7.83 -19.72
N LEU A 86 26.58 7.81 -18.66
CA LEU A 86 26.60 8.75 -17.55
C LEU A 86 27.09 8.06 -16.28
N THR A 87 27.76 8.81 -15.40
CA THR A 87 28.06 8.30 -14.06
C THR A 87 26.77 8.18 -13.23
N LEU A 88 26.80 7.42 -12.14
CA LEU A 88 25.65 7.28 -11.24
C LEU A 88 25.19 8.65 -10.70
N GLU A 89 26.13 9.51 -10.34
CA GLU A 89 25.84 10.86 -9.84
C GLU A 89 25.17 11.72 -10.92
N GLN A 90 25.60 11.59 -12.18
CA GLN A 90 24.96 12.26 -13.30
C GLN A 90 23.54 11.72 -13.53
N GLU A 91 23.31 10.41 -13.43
CA GLU A 91 21.96 9.83 -13.54
C GLU A 91 21.02 10.27 -12.41
N VAL A 92 21.55 10.51 -11.19
CA VAL A 92 20.82 11.17 -10.09
C VAL A 92 20.44 12.60 -10.48
N GLN A 93 21.37 13.40 -11.00
CA GLN A 93 21.08 14.78 -11.44
C GLN A 93 20.07 14.84 -12.59
N GLN A 94 20.07 13.85 -13.50
CA GLN A 94 19.07 13.71 -14.55
C GLN A 94 17.71 13.21 -14.04
N GLY A 95 17.60 12.83 -12.76
CA GLY A 95 16.37 12.33 -12.17
C GLY A 95 15.98 10.91 -12.63
N ASN A 96 16.95 10.13 -13.13
CA ASN A 96 16.72 8.75 -13.57
C ASN A 96 16.91 7.72 -12.46
N ILE A 97 17.35 8.13 -11.27
CA ILE A 97 17.55 7.25 -10.11
C ILE A 97 16.40 7.40 -9.11
N PHE A 98 15.94 6.26 -8.58
CA PHE A 98 14.85 6.15 -7.62
C PHE A 98 15.30 5.32 -6.43
N ILE A 99 14.62 5.49 -5.30
CA ILE A 99 14.96 4.80 -4.07
C ILE A 99 13.71 4.34 -3.32
N VAL A 100 13.82 3.17 -2.71
CA VAL A 100 12.90 2.68 -1.68
C VAL A 100 13.74 2.36 -0.44
N ASP A 101 13.45 3.06 0.65
CA ASP A 101 14.20 2.96 1.90
C ASP A 101 13.26 2.47 3.01
N PHE A 102 13.62 1.34 3.61
CA PHE A 102 12.85 0.65 4.66
C PHE A 102 13.36 0.96 6.07
N GLU A 103 13.95 2.13 6.29
CA GLU A 103 14.45 2.60 7.60
C GLU A 103 13.45 2.41 8.76
N LEU A 104 12.13 2.50 8.49
CA LEU A 104 11.09 2.24 9.49
C LEU A 104 11.23 0.87 10.18
N LEU A 105 11.71 -0.14 9.45
CA LEU A 105 11.88 -1.51 9.92
C LEU A 105 13.13 -1.71 10.79
N ASP A 106 14.06 -0.76 10.82
CA ASP A 106 15.33 -0.92 11.53
C ASP A 106 15.12 -1.01 13.05
N GLY A 107 15.57 -2.10 13.66
CA GLY A 107 15.34 -2.37 15.08
C GLY A 107 13.88 -2.66 15.45
N ILE A 108 13.03 -3.07 14.51
CA ILE A 108 11.73 -3.69 14.84
C ILE A 108 11.96 -5.10 15.38
N ASP A 109 11.23 -5.47 16.42
CA ASP A 109 11.29 -6.83 16.97
C ASP A 109 10.67 -7.85 16.00
N ALA A 110 11.44 -8.87 15.67
CA ALA A 110 10.94 -10.02 14.94
C ALA A 110 10.07 -10.93 15.83
N ASN A 111 9.14 -11.64 15.20
CA ASN A 111 8.14 -12.48 15.85
C ASN A 111 8.78 -13.71 16.52
N LYS A 112 8.69 -13.75 17.86
CA LYS A 112 9.22 -14.82 18.73
C LYS A 112 8.12 -15.72 19.32
N THR A 113 6.89 -15.66 18.79
CA THR A 113 5.76 -16.44 19.32
C THR A 113 5.89 -17.94 19.08
N ASP A 114 6.65 -18.36 18.07
CA ASP A 114 7.02 -19.75 17.81
C ASP A 114 8.49 -19.99 18.19
N PRO A 115 8.77 -20.65 19.33
CA PRO A 115 10.15 -20.89 19.77
C PRO A 115 10.90 -21.92 18.91
N CYS A 116 10.20 -22.69 18.08
CA CYS A 116 10.79 -23.69 17.20
C CYS A 116 11.22 -23.10 15.84
N THR A 117 10.83 -21.86 15.53
CA THR A 117 11.20 -21.19 14.28
C THR A 117 11.64 -19.77 14.55
N LEU A 118 12.94 -19.51 14.38
CA LEU A 118 13.45 -18.15 14.37
C LEU A 118 12.95 -17.43 13.12
N GLN A 119 12.37 -16.24 13.31
CA GLN A 119 11.91 -15.37 12.24
C GLN A 119 12.75 -14.10 12.22
N PHE A 120 12.95 -13.55 11.03
CA PHE A 120 13.88 -12.46 10.80
C PHE A 120 13.24 -11.34 9.99
N LEU A 121 13.70 -10.11 10.24
CA LEU A 121 13.35 -8.91 9.52
C LEU A 121 14.63 -8.29 8.94
N ALA A 122 14.45 -7.42 7.96
CA ALA A 122 15.51 -6.59 7.38
C ALA A 122 15.00 -5.15 7.26
N ALA A 123 15.91 -4.21 7.01
CA ALA A 123 15.58 -2.82 6.71
C ALA A 123 16.32 -2.37 5.45
N PRO A 124 15.93 -2.86 4.26
CA PRO A 124 16.72 -2.66 3.05
C PRO A 124 16.70 -1.23 2.52
N ILE A 125 17.71 -0.92 1.71
CA ILE A 125 17.75 0.24 0.82
C ILE A 125 17.86 -0.31 -0.61
N CYS A 126 16.86 -0.05 -1.43
CA CYS A 126 16.79 -0.48 -2.82
C CYS A 126 16.94 0.73 -3.74
N LEU A 127 18.00 0.74 -4.55
CA LEU A 127 18.22 1.75 -5.58
C LEU A 127 17.74 1.23 -6.93
N LEU A 128 17.00 2.06 -7.67
CA LEU A 128 16.43 1.71 -8.97
C LEU A 128 16.78 2.75 -10.02
N TYR A 129 16.74 2.31 -11.28
CA TYR A 129 17.10 3.10 -12.45
C TYR A 129 16.00 3.09 -13.49
N LYS A 130 15.70 4.25 -14.07
CA LYS A 130 14.85 4.38 -15.26
C LYS A 130 15.70 4.17 -16.51
N ASN A 131 15.53 3.01 -17.13
CA ASN A 131 16.26 2.61 -18.32
C ASN A 131 15.78 3.35 -19.60
N LEU A 132 16.39 3.09 -20.75
CA LEU A 132 16.03 3.72 -22.04
C LEU A 132 14.61 3.38 -22.52
N ALA A 133 14.07 2.25 -22.08
CA ALA A 133 12.68 1.86 -22.32
C ALA A 133 11.68 2.49 -21.32
N ASN A 134 12.14 3.43 -20.48
CA ASN A 134 11.39 4.07 -19.40
C ASN A 134 10.82 3.09 -18.36
N LYS A 135 11.43 1.91 -18.21
CA LYS A 135 11.13 0.98 -17.12
C LYS A 135 12.03 1.29 -15.94
N ILE A 136 11.47 1.24 -14.73
CA ILE A 136 12.24 1.31 -13.49
C ILE A 136 12.67 -0.11 -13.12
N VAL A 137 13.97 -0.34 -12.95
CA VAL A 137 14.57 -1.64 -12.60
C VAL A 137 15.55 -1.49 -11.43
N PRO A 138 15.68 -2.49 -10.54
CA PRO A 138 16.64 -2.46 -9.43
C PRO A 138 18.08 -2.55 -9.94
N ILE A 139 18.98 -1.77 -9.34
CA ILE A 139 20.42 -1.76 -9.70
C ILE A 139 21.34 -2.01 -8.49
N ALA A 140 20.85 -1.76 -7.26
CA ALA A 140 21.61 -2.05 -6.04
C ALA A 140 20.66 -2.28 -4.87
N ILE A 141 20.99 -3.24 -4.00
CA ILE A 141 20.24 -3.56 -2.77
C ILE A 141 21.21 -3.75 -1.61
N GLN A 142 21.07 -2.95 -0.56
CA GLN A 142 21.70 -3.18 0.74
C GLN A 142 20.61 -3.65 1.71
N LEU A 143 20.82 -4.74 2.45
CA LEU A 143 19.73 -5.38 3.22
C LEU A 143 19.49 -4.77 4.60
N ASN A 144 20.48 -4.07 5.16
CA ASN A 144 20.35 -3.32 6.41
C ASN A 144 20.78 -1.86 6.25
N GLN A 145 20.44 -1.02 7.23
CA GLN A 145 20.66 0.42 7.18
C GLN A 145 22.12 0.85 7.32
N ILE A 146 22.92 0.14 8.13
CA ILE A 146 24.32 0.49 8.40
C ILE A 146 25.24 -0.27 7.43
N PRO A 147 26.01 0.39 6.56
CA PRO A 147 26.91 -0.28 5.63
C PRO A 147 28.09 -0.94 6.36
N GLY A 148 28.64 -2.01 5.79
CA GLY A 148 29.80 -2.71 6.34
C GLY A 148 30.11 -4.00 5.59
N GLU A 149 31.21 -4.67 5.95
CA GLU A 149 31.62 -5.94 5.30
C GLU A 149 30.55 -7.03 5.43
N GLU A 150 29.83 -7.08 6.55
CA GLU A 150 28.73 -8.02 6.80
C GLU A 150 27.36 -7.54 6.28
N ASN A 151 27.29 -6.39 5.63
CA ASN A 151 26.09 -5.86 4.97
C ASN A 151 26.43 -5.43 3.55
N PRO A 152 26.74 -6.41 2.66
CA PRO A 152 27.17 -6.11 1.30
C PRO A 152 26.05 -5.45 0.49
N ILE A 153 26.44 -4.63 -0.48
CA ILE A 153 25.52 -4.14 -1.51
C ILE A 153 25.45 -5.19 -2.61
N PHE A 154 24.30 -5.85 -2.72
CA PHE A 154 24.00 -6.82 -3.76
C PHE A 154 23.65 -6.11 -5.08
N LEU A 155 24.07 -6.69 -6.19
CA LEU A 155 23.98 -6.13 -7.54
C LEU A 155 23.39 -7.18 -8.49
N PRO A 156 22.75 -6.76 -9.60
CA PRO A 156 22.26 -7.68 -10.62
C PRO A 156 23.37 -8.48 -11.32
N SER A 157 24.63 -8.05 -11.20
CA SER A 157 25.83 -8.73 -11.70
C SER A 157 26.37 -9.82 -10.76
N ASP A 158 25.86 -9.92 -9.52
CA ASP A 158 26.28 -10.95 -8.57
C ASP A 158 25.79 -12.35 -8.96
N ALA A 159 26.18 -13.37 -8.20
CA ALA A 159 25.69 -14.72 -8.40
C ALA A 159 24.15 -14.75 -8.37
N LYS A 160 23.56 -15.55 -9.27
CA LYS A 160 22.10 -15.61 -9.50
C LYS A 160 21.27 -15.61 -8.22
N TYR A 161 21.66 -16.41 -7.23
CA TYR A 161 20.90 -16.60 -6.01
C TYR A 161 21.18 -15.55 -4.93
N ASP A 162 22.34 -14.89 -4.94
CA ASP A 162 22.60 -13.74 -4.08
C ASP A 162 21.65 -12.58 -4.46
N TRP A 163 21.62 -12.25 -5.77
CA TRP A 163 20.73 -11.20 -6.27
C TRP A 163 19.26 -11.54 -6.06
N LEU A 164 18.88 -12.80 -6.32
CA LEU A 164 17.51 -13.24 -6.12
C LEU A 164 17.10 -13.13 -4.65
N LEU A 165 17.92 -13.60 -3.70
CA LEU A 165 17.61 -13.52 -2.28
C LEU A 165 17.56 -12.07 -1.79
N ALA A 166 18.45 -11.20 -2.26
CA ALA A 166 18.41 -9.78 -1.94
C ALA A 166 17.06 -9.14 -2.36
N LYS A 167 16.57 -9.45 -3.57
CA LYS A 167 15.24 -9.02 -4.01
C LYS A 167 14.12 -9.61 -3.15
N ILE A 168 14.18 -10.90 -2.78
CA ILE A 168 13.18 -11.54 -1.91
C ILE A 168 13.07 -10.81 -0.56
N TRP A 169 14.20 -10.43 0.04
CA TRP A 169 14.20 -9.65 1.29
C TRP A 169 13.56 -8.28 1.14
N VAL A 170 13.80 -7.59 0.02
CA VAL A 170 13.11 -6.33 -0.29
C VAL A 170 11.61 -6.56 -0.45
N ARG A 171 11.19 -7.64 -1.13
CA ARG A 171 9.77 -8.00 -1.27
C ARG A 171 9.11 -8.32 0.08
N SER A 172 9.80 -9.00 0.99
CA SER A 172 9.33 -9.26 2.37
C SER A 172 9.16 -7.94 3.13
N SER A 173 10.13 -7.05 3.03
CA SER A 173 10.10 -5.73 3.69
C SER A 173 8.97 -4.85 3.15
N ASP A 174 8.76 -4.85 1.82
CA ASP A 174 7.63 -4.20 1.16
C ASP A 174 6.30 -4.74 1.68
N PHE A 175 6.17 -6.06 1.81
CA PHE A 175 4.98 -6.70 2.36
C PHE A 175 4.71 -6.30 3.83
N HIS A 176 5.74 -6.21 4.68
CA HIS A 176 5.56 -5.78 6.08
C HIS A 176 5.07 -4.34 6.20
N VAL A 177 5.68 -3.42 5.43
CA VAL A 177 5.25 -2.01 5.39
C VAL A 177 3.87 -1.89 4.77
N HIS A 178 3.59 -2.64 3.71
CA HIS A 178 2.28 -2.70 3.06
C HIS A 178 1.18 -3.05 4.06
N GLN A 179 1.28 -4.22 4.70
CA GLN A 179 0.24 -4.73 5.59
C GLN A 179 0.00 -3.82 6.79
N THR A 180 1.07 -3.34 7.42
CA THR A 180 0.98 -2.66 8.71
C THR A 180 0.75 -1.16 8.56
N ILE A 181 1.42 -0.53 7.59
CA ILE A 181 1.43 0.92 7.45
C ILE A 181 0.50 1.36 6.34
N THR A 182 0.77 0.95 5.11
CA THR A 182 0.01 1.40 3.94
C THR A 182 -1.45 0.98 4.05
N HIS A 183 -1.70 -0.25 4.51
CA HIS A 183 -3.01 -0.84 4.64
C HIS A 183 -3.62 -0.53 6.02
N LEU A 184 -3.18 -1.18 7.10
CA LEU A 184 -3.82 -1.01 8.42
C LEU A 184 -3.81 0.45 8.93
N LEU A 185 -2.65 1.09 9.09
CA LEU A 185 -2.61 2.44 9.68
C LEU A 185 -3.26 3.48 8.77
N ARG A 186 -2.84 3.55 7.51
CA ARG A 186 -3.11 4.70 6.63
C ARG A 186 -4.45 4.65 5.90
N THR A 187 -5.17 3.52 5.95
CA THR A 187 -6.56 3.44 5.47
C THR A 187 -7.50 3.07 6.61
N HIS A 188 -7.39 1.85 7.16
CA HIS A 188 -8.32 1.37 8.20
C HIS A 188 -8.41 2.31 9.41
N LEU A 189 -7.29 2.57 10.09
CA LEU A 189 -7.32 3.34 11.34
C LEU A 189 -7.64 4.83 11.09
N VAL A 190 -7.14 5.41 9.99
CA VAL A 190 -7.46 6.79 9.59
C VAL A 190 -8.94 6.94 9.27
N SER A 191 -9.53 6.04 8.47
CA SER A 191 -10.97 6.08 8.15
C SER A 191 -11.83 5.85 9.39
N GLU A 192 -11.39 5.01 10.34
CA GLU A 192 -12.09 4.84 11.62
C GLU A 192 -12.06 6.12 12.47
N VAL A 193 -10.95 6.85 12.51
CA VAL A 193 -10.88 8.16 13.19
C VAL A 193 -11.93 9.12 12.64
N PHE A 194 -12.03 9.23 11.31
CA PHE A 194 -13.04 10.08 10.67
C PHE A 194 -14.46 9.59 10.96
N GLY A 195 -14.70 8.28 10.89
CA GLY A 195 -16.00 7.70 11.21
C GLY A 195 -16.45 7.97 12.65
N ILE A 196 -15.57 7.77 13.63
CA ILE A 196 -15.88 8.04 15.04
C ILE A 196 -16.18 9.53 15.27
N ALA A 197 -15.35 10.42 14.73
CA ALA A 197 -15.58 11.87 14.87
C ALA A 197 -16.90 12.29 14.20
N MET A 198 -17.21 11.75 13.02
CA MET A 198 -18.48 11.99 12.32
C MET A 198 -19.67 11.59 13.19
N TYR A 199 -19.68 10.36 13.72
CA TYR A 199 -20.77 9.88 14.57
C TYR A 199 -20.92 10.66 15.89
N ARG A 200 -19.83 11.21 16.42
CA ARG A 200 -19.85 11.95 17.70
C ARG A 200 -20.34 13.38 17.56
N GLN A 201 -20.01 14.05 16.45
CA GLN A 201 -20.13 15.51 16.33
C GLN A 201 -21.13 15.97 15.28
N LEU A 202 -21.44 15.14 14.27
CA LEU A 202 -22.36 15.52 13.20
C LEU A 202 -23.70 14.79 13.36
N PRO A 203 -24.82 15.50 13.61
CA PRO A 203 -26.13 14.87 13.69
C PRO A 203 -26.57 14.35 12.33
N ALA A 204 -27.48 13.36 12.32
CA ALA A 204 -27.93 12.70 11.08
C ALA A 204 -28.60 13.65 10.04
N VAL A 205 -29.03 14.83 10.47
CA VAL A 205 -29.57 15.87 9.59
C VAL A 205 -28.49 16.69 8.90
N HIS A 206 -27.28 16.73 9.44
CA HIS A 206 -26.17 17.54 8.92
C HIS A 206 -25.73 17.06 7.53
N PRO A 207 -25.53 17.94 6.54
CA PRO A 207 -25.18 17.54 5.18
C PRO A 207 -23.87 16.75 5.11
N ILE A 208 -22.88 17.10 5.93
CA ILE A 208 -21.61 16.34 5.99
C ILE A 208 -21.79 14.93 6.59
N PHE A 209 -22.73 14.72 7.52
CA PHE A 209 -23.06 13.37 7.97
C PHE A 209 -23.68 12.56 6.83
N LYS A 210 -24.68 13.13 6.14
CA LYS A 210 -25.36 12.49 5.00
C LYS A 210 -24.40 12.10 3.88
N LEU A 211 -23.37 12.92 3.67
CA LEU A 211 -22.29 12.64 2.71
C LEU A 211 -21.37 11.52 3.19
N LEU A 212 -20.82 11.63 4.41
CA LEU A 212 -19.74 10.75 4.87
C LEU A 212 -20.22 9.38 5.37
N VAL A 213 -21.48 9.23 5.78
CA VAL A 213 -21.99 7.98 6.38
C VAL A 213 -21.84 6.77 5.44
N ALA A 214 -22.00 6.98 4.13
CA ALA A 214 -21.78 5.93 3.12
C ALA A 214 -20.31 5.49 3.01
N HIS A 215 -19.37 6.35 3.38
CA HIS A 215 -17.92 6.13 3.23
C HIS A 215 -17.25 5.61 4.51
N VAL A 216 -17.99 5.48 5.61
CA VAL A 216 -17.49 4.88 6.87
C VAL A 216 -18.30 3.66 7.28
N ARG A 217 -19.14 3.15 6.37
CA ARG A 217 -19.94 1.94 6.57
C ARG A 217 -19.01 0.76 6.89
N PHE A 218 -19.31 0.08 7.99
CA PHE A 218 -18.56 -1.06 8.52
C PHE A 218 -17.10 -0.85 8.93
N THR A 219 -16.47 0.30 8.67
CA THR A 219 -15.06 0.56 9.03
C THR A 219 -14.77 0.32 10.51
N ILE A 220 -15.63 0.83 11.41
CA ILE A 220 -15.48 0.60 12.87
C ILE A 220 -15.65 -0.89 13.21
N ALA A 221 -16.58 -1.58 12.53
CA ALA A 221 -16.88 -2.98 12.79
C ALA A 221 -15.72 -3.90 12.37
N ILE A 222 -15.20 -3.73 11.14
CA ILE A 222 -14.09 -4.53 10.62
C ILE A 222 -12.81 -4.28 11.43
N ASN A 223 -12.53 -3.03 11.82
CA ASN A 223 -11.38 -2.71 12.65
C ASN A 223 -11.52 -3.28 14.07
N THR A 224 -12.74 -3.29 14.63
CA THR A 224 -13.00 -3.95 15.91
C THR A 224 -12.75 -5.45 15.81
N LYS A 225 -13.18 -6.11 14.73
CA LYS A 225 -12.88 -7.53 14.48
C LYS A 225 -11.39 -7.78 14.30
N ALA A 226 -10.67 -6.90 13.60
CA ALA A 226 -9.23 -7.00 13.46
C ALA A 226 -8.53 -6.91 14.83
N ARG A 227 -8.91 -5.96 15.69
CA ARG A 227 -8.38 -5.85 17.06
C ARG A 227 -8.75 -7.02 17.96
N GLU A 228 -9.86 -7.70 17.71
CA GLU A 228 -10.32 -8.85 18.49
C GLU A 228 -9.62 -10.16 18.06
N GLN A 229 -9.35 -10.32 16.77
CA GLN A 229 -9.00 -11.64 16.19
C GLN A 229 -7.72 -11.65 15.36
N LEU A 230 -7.39 -10.55 14.70
CA LEU A 230 -6.29 -10.49 13.73
C LEU A 230 -4.99 -9.99 14.37
N ILE A 231 -5.00 -8.76 14.88
CA ILE A 231 -3.80 -8.03 15.35
C ILE A 231 -3.71 -7.93 16.88
N CYS A 232 -4.56 -8.65 17.61
CA CYS A 232 -4.41 -8.82 19.06
C CYS A 232 -3.18 -9.68 19.39
N GLU A 233 -2.77 -9.65 20.66
CA GLU A 233 -1.78 -10.61 21.18
C GLU A 233 -2.26 -12.04 20.90
N TYR A 234 -1.42 -12.86 20.27
CA TYR A 234 -1.74 -14.23 19.80
C TYR A 234 -2.82 -14.31 18.71
N GLY A 235 -3.10 -13.19 18.03
CA GLY A 235 -4.04 -13.11 16.93
C GLY A 235 -3.60 -13.89 15.68
N LEU A 236 -4.47 -13.95 14.67
CA LEU A 236 -4.18 -14.65 13.42
C LEU A 236 -2.97 -14.07 12.67
N PHE A 237 -2.67 -12.78 12.84
CA PHE A 237 -1.53 -12.12 12.21
C PHE A 237 -0.19 -12.75 12.66
N ASP A 238 -0.09 -13.18 13.91
CA ASP A 238 1.14 -13.74 14.48
C ASP A 238 1.50 -15.11 13.87
N LYS A 239 0.57 -15.77 13.17
CA LYS A 239 0.77 -17.12 12.63
C LYS A 239 1.76 -17.17 11.47
N ALA A 240 1.80 -16.14 10.62
CA ALA A 240 2.60 -16.15 9.40
C ALA A 240 3.58 -14.98 9.28
N ASN A 241 3.35 -13.88 10.02
CA ASN A 241 4.05 -12.62 9.80
C ASN A 241 5.26 -12.46 10.73
N ALA A 242 6.41 -12.10 10.16
CA ALA A 242 7.64 -11.83 10.92
C ALA A 242 7.54 -10.61 11.84
N THR A 243 6.60 -9.70 11.59
CA THR A 243 6.30 -8.54 12.46
C THR A 243 5.22 -8.85 13.51
N GLY A 244 4.71 -10.08 13.55
CA GLY A 244 3.82 -10.54 14.62
C GLY A 244 4.48 -10.50 16.00
N GLY A 245 3.68 -10.65 17.06
CA GLY A 245 4.17 -10.66 18.44
C GLY A 245 4.60 -9.30 18.98
N GLY A 246 4.21 -8.20 18.30
CA GLY A 246 4.42 -6.82 18.76
C GLY A 246 5.22 -5.93 17.81
N GLY A 247 6.00 -6.48 16.88
CA GLY A 247 6.78 -5.68 15.92
C GLY A 247 5.92 -4.74 15.08
N HIS A 248 4.77 -5.20 14.60
CA HIS A 248 3.78 -4.40 13.87
C HIS A 248 3.22 -3.23 14.71
N VAL A 249 3.09 -3.39 16.03
CA VAL A 249 2.69 -2.29 16.94
C VAL A 249 3.79 -1.23 17.01
N GLN A 250 5.05 -1.63 17.11
CA GLN A 250 6.20 -0.71 17.07
C GLN A 250 6.26 0.06 15.74
N MET A 251 6.01 -0.63 14.62
CA MET A 251 5.93 0.00 13.30
C MET A 251 4.84 1.08 13.25
N VAL A 252 3.63 0.80 13.75
CA VAL A 252 2.54 1.79 13.81
C VAL A 252 2.93 2.99 14.67
N GLN A 253 3.54 2.77 15.84
CA GLN A 253 3.97 3.85 16.74
C GLN A 253 4.98 4.79 16.08
N ARG A 254 5.95 4.23 15.33
CA ARG A 254 6.94 4.99 14.57
C ARG A 254 6.30 5.74 13.39
N ALA A 255 5.55 5.04 12.54
CA ALA A 255 4.92 5.62 11.36
C ALA A 255 3.87 6.70 11.69
N MET A 256 3.27 6.66 12.89
CA MET A 256 2.38 7.73 13.36
C MET A 256 3.10 9.10 13.46
N GLN A 257 4.43 9.11 13.63
CA GLN A 257 5.22 10.34 13.60
C GLN A 257 5.32 10.94 12.19
N ASP A 258 5.21 10.12 11.15
CA ASP A 258 5.31 10.55 9.75
C ASP A 258 3.93 10.74 9.09
N LEU A 259 2.86 10.32 9.77
CA LEU A 259 1.49 10.52 9.28
C LEU A 259 1.11 12.01 9.34
N THR A 260 0.97 12.62 8.16
CA THR A 260 0.54 14.01 8.02
C THR A 260 -0.72 14.13 7.16
N TYR A 261 -1.48 15.21 7.36
CA TYR A 261 -2.64 15.51 6.51
C TYR A 261 -2.25 15.62 5.03
N THR A 262 -1.17 16.34 4.73
CA THR A 262 -0.65 16.47 3.35
C THR A 262 -0.26 15.14 2.74
N SER A 263 0.20 14.16 3.53
CA SER A 263 0.51 12.81 3.03
C SER A 263 -0.73 11.95 2.72
N LEU A 264 -1.93 12.44 3.04
CA LEU A 264 -3.22 11.87 2.62
C LEU A 264 -3.84 12.65 1.44
N CYS A 265 -3.33 13.85 1.14
CA CYS A 265 -3.71 14.57 -0.08
C CYS A 265 -2.96 13.98 -1.28
N PHE A 266 -3.67 13.30 -2.17
CA PHE A 266 -3.06 12.42 -3.17
C PHE A 266 -2.09 13.15 -4.13
N PRO A 267 -2.46 14.29 -4.75
CA PRO A 267 -1.55 15.02 -5.63
C PRO A 267 -0.28 15.48 -4.91
N GLU A 268 -0.41 15.99 -3.69
CA GLU A 268 0.69 16.46 -2.86
C GLU A 268 1.61 15.31 -2.45
N ALA A 269 1.06 14.14 -2.09
CA ALA A 269 1.83 12.95 -1.74
C ALA A 269 2.62 12.40 -2.95
N ILE A 270 2.05 12.46 -4.16
CA ILE A 270 2.77 12.10 -5.39
C ILE A 270 3.92 13.06 -5.64
N LYS A 271 3.67 14.37 -5.56
CA LYS A 271 4.68 15.41 -5.75
C LYS A 271 5.78 15.37 -4.70
N ALA A 272 5.44 15.09 -3.44
CA ALA A 272 6.41 14.99 -2.34
C ALA A 272 7.44 13.87 -2.56
N ARG A 273 7.09 12.84 -3.33
CA ARG A 273 7.99 11.75 -3.74
C ARG A 273 8.73 12.04 -5.06
N GLY A 274 8.44 13.16 -5.72
CA GLY A 274 9.01 13.50 -7.02
C GLY A 274 8.56 12.57 -8.15
N MET A 275 7.33 12.04 -8.05
CA MET A 275 6.78 11.04 -8.97
C MET A 275 5.66 11.58 -9.88
N GLU A 276 5.46 12.89 -9.92
CA GLU A 276 4.35 13.57 -10.59
C GLU A 276 4.46 13.64 -12.12
N SER A 277 5.69 13.67 -12.65
CA SER A 277 5.95 13.82 -14.10
C SER A 277 5.49 12.58 -14.87
N LYS A 278 4.49 12.76 -15.75
CA LYS A 278 4.00 11.67 -16.61
C LYS A 278 4.94 11.40 -17.77
N GLU A 279 5.67 12.43 -18.17
CA GLU A 279 6.66 12.40 -19.23
C GLU A 279 7.89 11.59 -18.79
N ASP A 280 8.40 11.86 -17.57
CA ASP A 280 9.57 11.15 -17.06
C ASP A 280 9.22 9.75 -16.56
N ILE A 281 8.01 9.56 -16.01
CA ILE A 281 7.56 8.29 -15.40
C ILE A 281 6.22 7.88 -16.05
N PRO A 282 6.24 7.34 -17.28
CA PRO A 282 5.03 7.12 -18.09
C PRO A 282 4.20 5.88 -17.70
N TYR A 283 4.71 5.04 -16.79
CA TYR A 283 4.08 3.77 -16.44
C TYR A 283 3.67 3.68 -14.96
N TYR A 284 3.30 4.82 -14.36
CA TYR A 284 2.83 4.88 -12.98
C TYR A 284 1.29 4.98 -12.91
N PHE A 285 0.63 3.83 -13.06
CA PHE A 285 -0.82 3.75 -13.24
C PHE A 285 -1.59 4.04 -11.95
N TYR A 286 -1.05 3.67 -10.79
CA TYR A 286 -1.61 4.06 -9.49
C TYR A 286 -1.73 5.59 -9.37
N ARG A 287 -0.68 6.33 -9.76
CA ARG A 287 -0.71 7.79 -9.83
C ARG A 287 -1.78 8.28 -10.81
N ASP A 288 -1.72 7.78 -12.03
CA ASP A 288 -2.54 8.33 -13.12
C ASP A 288 -4.04 8.15 -12.84
N ASP A 289 -4.45 6.97 -12.40
CA ASP A 289 -5.83 6.67 -12.07
C ASP A 289 -6.24 7.35 -10.76
N GLY A 290 -5.36 7.36 -9.76
CA GLY A 290 -5.62 7.98 -8.47
C GLY A 290 -5.86 9.49 -8.59
N LEU A 291 -5.13 10.19 -9.47
CA LEU A 291 -5.37 11.60 -9.76
C LEU A 291 -6.76 11.84 -10.38
N LEU A 292 -7.20 10.96 -11.28
CA LEU A 292 -8.54 11.07 -11.89
C LEU A 292 -9.65 10.87 -10.86
N VAL A 293 -9.53 9.83 -10.02
CA VAL A 293 -10.52 9.55 -8.97
C VAL A 293 -10.51 10.63 -7.89
N TRP A 294 -9.33 11.14 -7.52
CA TRP A 294 -9.18 12.27 -6.59
C TRP A 294 -9.93 13.51 -7.09
N GLU A 295 -9.72 13.92 -8.34
CA GLU A 295 -10.39 15.09 -8.89
C GLU A 295 -11.91 14.89 -9.07
N ALA A 296 -12.37 13.67 -9.38
CA ALA A 296 -13.80 13.36 -9.42
C ALA A 296 -14.45 13.54 -8.03
N ILE A 297 -13.82 13.03 -6.97
CA ILE A 297 -14.28 13.21 -5.58
C ILE A 297 -14.18 14.67 -5.15
N LYS A 298 -13.09 15.37 -5.50
CA LYS A 298 -12.91 16.79 -5.18
C LYS A 298 -13.99 17.66 -5.81
N THR A 299 -14.30 17.44 -7.08
CA THR A 299 -15.38 18.13 -7.78
C THR A 299 -16.72 17.86 -7.10
N PHE A 300 -17.02 16.60 -6.78
CA PHE A 300 -18.27 16.22 -6.10
C PHE A 300 -18.40 16.89 -4.73
N THR A 301 -17.37 16.83 -3.89
CA THR A 301 -17.41 17.47 -2.56
C THR A 301 -17.51 18.99 -2.67
N ALA A 302 -16.85 19.62 -3.64
CA ALA A 302 -16.96 21.06 -3.87
C ALA A 302 -18.40 21.46 -4.27
N GLU A 303 -19.06 20.68 -5.13
CA GLU A 303 -20.47 20.90 -5.49
C GLU A 303 -21.39 20.76 -4.27
N VAL A 304 -21.23 19.69 -3.48
CA VAL A 304 -22.04 19.48 -2.26
C VAL A 304 -21.83 20.60 -1.25
N VAL A 305 -20.58 20.99 -1.00
CA VAL A 305 -20.26 22.12 -0.12
C VAL A 305 -20.89 23.41 -0.66
N GLY A 306 -20.83 23.66 -1.97
CA GLY A 306 -21.45 24.82 -2.60
C GLY A 306 -22.98 24.87 -2.52
N ILE A 307 -23.65 23.73 -2.35
CA ILE A 307 -25.11 23.65 -2.14
C ILE A 307 -25.50 24.06 -0.72
N TYR A 308 -24.73 23.65 0.29
CA TYR A 308 -25.11 23.79 1.70
C TYR A 308 -24.40 24.94 2.44
N TYR A 309 -23.25 25.40 1.92
CA TYR A 309 -22.48 26.50 2.50
C TYR A 309 -22.40 27.67 1.51
N GLU A 310 -23.13 28.75 1.80
CA GLU A 310 -23.21 29.93 0.94
C GLU A 310 -21.90 30.73 0.90
N SER A 311 -21.12 30.68 1.99
CA SER A 311 -19.86 31.42 2.11
C SER A 311 -18.88 30.72 3.05
N ASP A 312 -17.64 31.19 3.04
CA ASP A 312 -16.58 30.74 3.96
C ASP A 312 -16.92 31.04 5.42
N GLN A 313 -17.67 32.13 5.68
CA GLN A 313 -18.13 32.49 7.01
C GLN A 313 -19.09 31.42 7.57
N VAL A 314 -20.01 30.89 6.76
CA VAL A 314 -20.93 29.82 7.19
C VAL A 314 -20.14 28.55 7.57
N VAL A 315 -19.04 28.26 6.87
CA VAL A 315 -18.15 27.14 7.25
C VAL A 315 -17.46 27.41 8.58
N GLU A 316 -16.93 28.62 8.79
CA GLU A 316 -16.23 28.98 10.04
C GLU A 316 -17.18 29.00 11.26
N GLU A 317 -18.43 29.39 11.07
CA GLU A 317 -19.46 29.49 12.13
C GLU A 317 -20.15 28.16 12.45
N ASP A 318 -19.98 27.12 11.62
CA ASP A 318 -20.54 25.78 11.85
C ASP A 318 -19.82 25.05 12.99
N GLN A 319 -20.37 25.18 14.19
CA GLN A 319 -19.80 24.63 15.42
C GLN A 319 -19.70 23.09 15.40
N GLU A 320 -20.67 22.39 14.81
CA GLU A 320 -20.67 20.92 14.71
C GLU A 320 -19.53 20.44 13.79
N LEU A 321 -19.32 21.13 12.67
CA LEU A 321 -18.18 20.91 11.79
C LEU A 321 -16.84 21.21 12.49
N GLN A 322 -16.74 22.32 13.23
CA GLN A 322 -15.50 22.63 13.95
C GLN A 322 -15.18 21.58 15.02
N ASP A 323 -16.19 21.10 15.73
CA ASP A 323 -16.01 20.05 16.74
C ASP A 323 -15.66 18.69 16.10
N PHE A 324 -16.23 18.36 14.93
CA PHE A 324 -15.80 17.20 14.13
C PHE A 324 -14.30 17.27 13.77
N VAL A 325 -13.84 18.39 13.22
CA VAL A 325 -12.43 18.59 12.83
C VAL A 325 -11.51 18.54 14.06
N LYS A 326 -11.95 19.17 15.15
CA LYS A 326 -11.22 19.17 16.42
C LYS A 326 -11.13 17.78 17.03
N ASP A 327 -12.19 16.96 16.97
CA ASP A 327 -12.16 15.59 17.49
C ASP A 327 -11.15 14.72 16.72
N VAL A 328 -11.10 14.85 15.39
CA VAL A 328 -10.08 14.20 14.56
C VAL A 328 -8.68 14.64 14.97
N TYR A 329 -8.45 15.95 15.12
CA TYR A 329 -7.14 16.48 15.48
C TYR A 329 -6.70 16.05 16.88
N VAL A 330 -7.53 16.27 17.89
CA VAL A 330 -7.18 16.09 19.31
C VAL A 330 -7.14 14.62 19.70
N TYR A 331 -8.17 13.84 19.38
CA TYR A 331 -8.27 12.46 19.84
C TYR A 331 -7.72 11.48 18.82
N GLY A 332 -8.10 11.63 17.56
CA GLY A 332 -7.63 10.75 16.48
C GLY A 332 -6.13 10.88 16.25
N MET A 333 -5.69 12.11 15.97
CA MET A 333 -4.28 12.44 15.68
C MET A 333 -3.48 12.83 16.93
N ARG A 334 -4.07 12.63 18.12
CA ARG A 334 -3.46 12.87 19.43
C ARG A 334 -2.96 14.30 19.66
N GLY A 335 -3.57 15.29 19.01
CA GLY A 335 -3.22 16.71 19.13
C GLY A 335 -1.81 17.03 18.63
N ARG A 336 -1.19 16.16 17.82
CA ARG A 336 0.20 16.29 17.41
C ARG A 336 0.34 17.42 16.39
N LYS A 337 0.99 18.54 16.75
CA LYS A 337 1.18 19.69 15.85
C LYS A 337 1.83 19.30 14.50
N ALA A 338 2.79 18.39 14.53
CA ALA A 338 3.50 17.92 13.33
C ALA A 338 2.64 17.06 12.39
N SER A 339 1.43 16.62 12.79
CA SER A 339 0.52 15.92 11.88
C SER A 339 -0.04 16.84 10.77
N GLY A 340 0.00 18.16 10.96
CA GLY A 340 -0.54 19.11 9.98
C GLY A 340 -2.05 19.03 9.76
N PHE A 341 -2.78 18.23 10.53
CA PHE A 341 -4.24 18.19 10.46
C PHE A 341 -4.83 19.55 10.87
N PRO A 342 -5.80 20.09 10.12
CA PRO A 342 -6.50 21.31 10.49
C PRO A 342 -7.11 21.21 11.90
N LYS A 343 -7.04 22.30 12.66
CA LYS A 343 -7.73 22.43 13.96
C LYS A 343 -9.15 23.00 13.81
N ALA A 344 -9.39 23.64 12.67
CA ALA A 344 -10.62 24.32 12.28
C ALA A 344 -10.60 24.45 10.76
N LEU A 345 -11.78 24.54 10.14
CA LEU A 345 -11.96 24.80 8.72
C LEU A 345 -12.68 26.15 8.57
N ARG A 346 -12.14 27.03 7.74
CA ARG A 346 -12.63 28.42 7.61
C ARG A 346 -12.99 28.80 6.16
N SER A 347 -12.95 27.84 5.24
CA SER A 347 -13.32 28.09 3.86
C SER A 347 -13.93 26.84 3.23
N ARG A 348 -14.78 27.07 2.23
CA ARG A 348 -15.42 26.00 1.44
C ARG A 348 -14.40 25.16 0.70
N GLU A 349 -13.35 25.79 0.19
CA GLU A 349 -12.24 25.09 -0.47
C GLU A 349 -11.55 24.11 0.48
N LYS A 350 -11.23 24.55 1.71
CA LYS A 350 -10.60 23.67 2.70
C LYS A 350 -11.54 22.61 3.22
N LEU A 351 -12.84 22.88 3.30
CA LEU A 351 -13.83 21.85 3.59
C LEU A 351 -13.90 20.79 2.49
N SER A 352 -13.97 21.19 1.22
CA SER A 352 -13.96 20.26 0.08
C SER A 352 -12.68 19.41 0.05
N GLU A 353 -11.50 20.00 0.24
CA GLU A 353 -10.23 19.25 0.35
C GLU A 353 -10.28 18.22 1.48
N TYR A 354 -10.78 18.61 2.66
CA TYR A 354 -10.89 17.73 3.82
C TYR A 354 -11.82 16.56 3.56
N LEU A 355 -12.99 16.80 2.97
CA LEU A 355 -13.94 15.75 2.60
C LEU A 355 -13.37 14.85 1.50
N THR A 356 -12.59 15.41 0.57
CA THR A 356 -11.89 14.64 -0.45
C THR A 356 -10.89 13.67 0.17
N VAL A 357 -10.11 14.12 1.16
CA VAL A 357 -9.20 13.24 1.93
C VAL A 357 -9.97 12.09 2.57
N VAL A 358 -11.08 12.37 3.26
CA VAL A 358 -11.88 11.33 3.94
C VAL A 358 -12.40 10.30 2.94
N ILE A 359 -13.09 10.76 1.90
CA ILE A 359 -13.74 9.89 0.92
C ILE A 359 -12.69 9.12 0.12
N PHE A 360 -11.65 9.77 -0.39
CA PHE A 360 -10.60 9.10 -1.16
C PHE A 360 -9.85 8.06 -0.34
N THR A 361 -9.53 8.36 0.93
CA THR A 361 -8.82 7.41 1.81
C THR A 361 -9.66 6.17 2.09
N ALA A 362 -10.96 6.36 2.37
CA ALA A 362 -11.87 5.26 2.69
C ALA A 362 -12.29 4.40 1.48
N SER A 363 -12.17 4.95 0.27
CA SER A 363 -12.55 4.28 -0.97
C SER A 363 -11.32 3.94 -1.81
N ALA A 364 -10.88 4.86 -2.67
CA ALA A 364 -9.87 4.66 -3.69
C ALA A 364 -8.52 4.20 -3.14
N GLN A 365 -8.01 4.86 -2.09
CA GLN A 365 -6.72 4.48 -1.51
C GLN A 365 -6.77 3.07 -0.93
N HIS A 366 -7.82 2.75 -0.16
CA HIS A 366 -8.04 1.42 0.38
C HIS A 366 -8.12 0.37 -0.74
N ALA A 367 -8.94 0.61 -1.77
CA ALA A 367 -9.09 -0.31 -2.89
C ALA A 367 -7.76 -0.60 -3.61
N ALA A 368 -6.96 0.44 -3.88
CA ALA A 368 -5.68 0.34 -4.55
C ALA A 368 -4.65 -0.53 -3.80
N VAL A 369 -4.73 -0.55 -2.47
CA VAL A 369 -3.75 -1.25 -1.61
C VAL A 369 -4.30 -2.54 -1.02
N ASN A 370 -5.59 -2.85 -1.20
CA ASN A 370 -6.21 -4.05 -0.65
C ASN A 370 -6.45 -5.14 -1.71
N PHE A 371 -7.12 -4.82 -2.82
CA PHE A 371 -7.63 -5.84 -3.75
C PHE A 371 -6.57 -6.48 -4.65
N GLY A 372 -5.33 -5.95 -4.62
CA GLY A 372 -4.18 -6.55 -5.29
C GLY A 372 -3.43 -7.58 -4.45
N GLN A 373 -3.84 -7.83 -3.19
CA GLN A 373 -3.08 -8.72 -2.30
C GLN A 373 -3.02 -10.14 -2.85
N TYR A 374 -4.14 -10.72 -3.26
CA TYR A 374 -4.09 -12.07 -3.83
C TYR A 374 -3.34 -12.10 -5.17
N ASP A 375 -3.47 -11.08 -6.00
CA ASP A 375 -2.77 -10.98 -7.29
C ASP A 375 -1.25 -10.99 -7.14
N TRP A 376 -0.72 -10.23 -6.17
CA TRP A 376 0.71 -9.99 -6.03
C TRP A 376 1.39 -10.82 -4.94
N CYS A 377 0.65 -11.21 -3.91
CA CYS A 377 1.22 -11.87 -2.73
C CYS A 377 0.95 -13.37 -2.69
N SER A 378 0.03 -13.91 -3.50
CA SER A 378 -0.27 -15.36 -3.47
C SER A 378 0.89 -16.23 -3.97
N TRP A 379 1.71 -15.73 -4.90
CA TRP A 379 3.03 -16.33 -5.16
C TRP A 379 4.02 -15.88 -4.08
N ILE A 380 4.09 -16.65 -2.99
CA ILE A 380 4.81 -16.31 -1.76
C ILE A 380 6.25 -15.82 -1.97
N PRO A 381 7.08 -16.39 -2.87
CA PRO A 381 8.43 -15.87 -3.10
C PRO A 381 8.47 -14.40 -3.53
N ASN A 382 7.37 -13.86 -4.07
CA ASN A 382 7.24 -12.46 -4.46
C ASN A 382 6.71 -11.54 -3.34
N ALA A 383 6.22 -12.07 -2.22
CA ALA A 383 5.86 -11.30 -1.03
C ALA A 383 5.88 -12.19 0.23
N PRO A 384 7.07 -12.61 0.70
CA PRO A 384 7.16 -13.49 1.85
C PRO A 384 6.62 -12.79 3.11
N PRO A 385 5.68 -13.40 3.86
CA PRO A 385 5.23 -12.87 5.15
C PRO A 385 6.25 -13.05 6.28
N THR A 386 7.26 -13.91 6.09
CA THR A 386 8.37 -14.08 7.02
C THR A 386 9.59 -14.65 6.30
N MET A 387 10.75 -14.52 6.94
CA MET A 387 12.00 -15.17 6.59
C MET A 387 12.52 -15.96 7.79
N ARG A 388 13.01 -17.20 7.58
CA ARG A 388 13.44 -18.16 8.62
C ARG A 388 14.95 -18.29 8.78
N ALA A 389 15.71 -17.52 8.01
CA ALA A 389 17.15 -17.34 8.15
C ALA A 389 17.46 -15.84 8.14
N PRO A 390 18.59 -15.39 8.72
CA PRO A 390 18.99 -13.98 8.64
C PRO A 390 19.36 -13.57 7.22
N PRO A 391 19.39 -12.26 6.92
CA PRO A 391 19.93 -11.76 5.66
C PRO A 391 21.36 -12.25 5.41
N PRO A 392 21.75 -12.56 4.15
CA PRO A 392 23.11 -12.98 3.84
C PRO A 392 24.12 -11.86 4.13
N THR A 393 25.19 -12.20 4.83
CA THR A 393 26.27 -11.27 5.22
C THR A 393 27.48 -11.29 4.28
N ALA A 394 27.46 -12.17 3.26
CA ALA A 394 28.51 -12.30 2.27
C ALA A 394 27.91 -12.69 0.90
N LYS A 395 28.64 -12.40 -0.18
CA LYS A 395 28.31 -12.82 -1.54
C LYS A 395 28.91 -14.19 -1.86
N GLY A 396 28.34 -14.88 -2.85
CA GLY A 396 28.83 -16.14 -3.41
C GLY A 396 28.51 -17.39 -2.60
N VAL A 397 27.66 -17.27 -1.58
CA VAL A 397 27.36 -18.36 -0.63
C VAL A 397 25.93 -18.88 -0.71
N VAL A 398 25.00 -18.12 -1.32
CA VAL A 398 23.58 -18.45 -1.33
C VAL A 398 23.28 -19.54 -2.37
N THR A 399 22.61 -20.61 -1.94
CA THR A 399 22.06 -21.66 -2.84
C THR A 399 20.54 -21.60 -2.93
N ILE A 400 19.97 -22.25 -3.95
CA ILE A 400 18.51 -22.31 -4.10
C ILE A 400 17.83 -23.07 -2.96
N GLU A 401 18.48 -24.10 -2.42
CA GLU A 401 18.00 -24.88 -1.28
C GLU A 401 17.91 -24.01 -0.03
N GLN A 402 18.94 -23.19 0.21
CA GLN A 402 18.92 -22.21 1.31
C GLN A 402 17.81 -21.18 1.15
N ILE A 403 17.50 -20.74 -0.07
CA ILE A 403 16.35 -19.84 -0.31
C ILE A 403 15.04 -20.53 0.07
N VAL A 404 14.82 -21.78 -0.33
CA VAL A 404 13.60 -22.54 0.00
C VAL A 404 13.44 -22.71 1.52
N ASP A 405 14.54 -22.99 2.23
CA ASP A 405 14.52 -23.09 3.70
C ASP A 405 14.42 -21.73 4.41
N THR A 406 14.87 -20.64 3.78
CA THR A 406 14.70 -19.28 4.29
C THR A 406 13.25 -18.80 4.12
N LEU A 407 12.59 -19.17 3.03
CA LEU A 407 11.19 -18.83 2.77
C LEU A 407 10.23 -19.48 3.79
N PRO A 408 8.98 -18.99 3.92
CA PRO A 408 8.01 -19.54 4.85
C PRO A 408 7.78 -21.04 4.68
N ASP A 409 7.58 -21.75 5.79
CA ASP A 409 7.09 -23.12 5.81
C ASP A 409 5.66 -23.23 5.27
N ARG A 410 5.18 -24.47 5.12
CA ARG A 410 3.85 -24.79 4.60
C ARG A 410 2.72 -24.23 5.47
N GLY A 411 2.90 -24.21 6.79
CA GLY A 411 1.92 -23.66 7.74
C GLY A 411 1.73 -22.17 7.54
N ARG A 412 2.82 -21.40 7.60
CA ARG A 412 2.81 -19.95 7.37
C ARG A 412 2.32 -19.61 5.96
N SER A 413 2.72 -20.39 4.97
CA SER A 413 2.23 -20.29 3.59
C SER A 413 0.71 -20.46 3.48
N CYS A 414 0.14 -21.44 4.19
CA CYS A 414 -1.29 -21.69 4.21
C CYS A 414 -2.08 -20.51 4.81
N TRP A 415 -1.64 -20.00 5.95
CA TRP A 415 -2.28 -18.86 6.61
C TRP A 415 -2.19 -17.59 5.78
N HIS A 416 -1.03 -17.35 5.16
CA HIS A 416 -0.82 -16.24 4.23
C HIS A 416 -1.80 -16.27 3.06
N LEU A 417 -1.85 -17.39 2.32
CA LEU A 417 -2.76 -17.56 1.19
C LEU A 417 -4.23 -17.36 1.58
N GLY A 418 -4.65 -17.93 2.71
CA GLY A 418 -6.01 -17.75 3.23
C GLY A 418 -6.32 -16.29 3.54
N ALA A 419 -5.39 -15.57 4.18
CA ALA A 419 -5.56 -14.16 4.52
C ALA A 419 -5.63 -13.27 3.28
N VAL A 420 -4.63 -13.33 2.38
CA VAL A 420 -4.61 -12.47 1.19
C VAL A 420 -5.74 -12.78 0.22
N TRP A 421 -6.23 -14.02 0.17
CA TRP A 421 -7.42 -14.36 -0.61
C TRP A 421 -8.66 -13.72 -0.01
N ALA A 422 -8.90 -13.92 1.30
CA ALA A 422 -10.10 -13.45 1.97
C ALA A 422 -10.22 -11.92 1.96
N LEU A 423 -9.10 -11.21 2.17
CA LEU A 423 -9.05 -9.75 2.16
C LEU A 423 -9.25 -9.16 0.75
N SER A 424 -9.00 -9.93 -0.32
CA SER A 424 -9.18 -9.45 -1.70
C SER A 424 -10.56 -9.76 -2.31
N GLN A 425 -11.55 -10.21 -1.52
CA GLN A 425 -12.88 -10.53 -2.04
C GLN A 425 -13.83 -9.34 -1.92
N PHE A 426 -14.67 -9.14 -2.94
CA PHE A 426 -15.86 -8.30 -2.82
C PHE A 426 -17.02 -9.11 -2.25
N GLN A 427 -17.92 -8.45 -1.51
CA GLN A 427 -19.21 -9.07 -1.17
C GLN A 427 -20.11 -9.17 -2.40
N GLU A 428 -21.07 -10.10 -2.39
CA GLU A 428 -22.02 -10.29 -3.51
C GLU A 428 -22.82 -9.01 -3.83
N ASN A 429 -23.15 -8.23 -2.79
CA ASN A 429 -23.87 -6.96 -2.90
C ASN A 429 -22.98 -5.77 -2.49
N GLU A 430 -21.70 -5.78 -2.89
CA GLU A 430 -20.77 -4.68 -2.62
C GLU A 430 -21.30 -3.35 -3.17
N LEU A 431 -21.07 -2.25 -2.43
CA LEU A 431 -21.46 -0.91 -2.86
C LEU A 431 -20.22 -0.13 -3.32
N PHE A 432 -20.07 -0.03 -4.63
CA PHE A 432 -18.96 0.69 -5.26
C PHE A 432 -19.16 2.22 -5.25
N LEU A 433 -18.08 2.93 -5.54
CA LEU A 433 -17.98 4.38 -5.43
C LEU A 433 -19.10 5.08 -6.22
N GLY A 434 -19.88 5.91 -5.53
CA GLY A 434 -21.02 6.63 -6.13
C GLY A 434 -22.36 5.88 -6.08
N MET A 435 -22.38 4.62 -5.61
CA MET A 435 -23.60 3.88 -5.32
C MET A 435 -24.12 4.24 -3.92
N TYR A 436 -25.18 5.04 -3.86
CA TYR A 436 -25.77 5.53 -2.60
C TYR A 436 -27.24 5.12 -2.47
N PRO A 437 -27.54 3.83 -2.20
CA PRO A 437 -28.91 3.34 -2.08
C PRO A 437 -29.63 3.83 -0.82
N GLU A 438 -28.88 4.19 0.24
CA GLU A 438 -29.43 4.80 1.44
C GLU A 438 -29.69 6.30 1.18
N GLU A 439 -30.96 6.66 0.97
CA GLU A 439 -31.37 8.04 0.64
C GLU A 439 -31.34 8.99 1.84
N HIS A 440 -30.14 9.27 2.36
CA HIS A 440 -29.93 10.30 3.38
C HIS A 440 -30.16 11.71 2.83
N PHE A 441 -29.73 11.94 1.59
CA PHE A 441 -30.05 13.12 0.80
C PHE A 441 -31.32 12.89 -0.02
N ILE A 442 -32.28 13.81 0.08
CA ILE A 442 -33.55 13.75 -0.64
C ILE A 442 -33.74 14.94 -1.58
N GLU A 443 -32.95 15.99 -1.38
CA GLU A 443 -33.07 17.25 -2.10
C GLU A 443 -32.54 17.12 -3.54
N LYS A 444 -33.22 17.81 -4.46
CA LYS A 444 -32.92 17.74 -5.89
C LYS A 444 -31.48 18.19 -6.24
N PRO A 445 -30.95 19.33 -5.73
CA PRO A 445 -29.62 19.81 -6.16
C PRO A 445 -28.49 18.83 -5.84
N VAL A 446 -28.52 18.20 -4.65
CA VAL A 446 -27.51 17.22 -4.25
C VAL A 446 -27.66 15.90 -5.00
N LYS A 447 -28.89 15.45 -5.29
CA LYS A 447 -29.13 14.28 -6.15
C LYS A 447 -28.59 14.49 -7.57
N GLU A 448 -28.68 15.70 -8.11
CA GLU A 448 -28.06 16.06 -9.39
C GLU A 448 -26.51 16.08 -9.31
N ALA A 449 -25.93 16.58 -8.22
CA ALA A 449 -24.48 16.49 -7.99
C ALA A 449 -24.00 15.04 -7.89
N MET A 450 -24.74 14.17 -7.20
CA MET A 450 -24.47 12.73 -7.14
C MET A 450 -24.58 12.06 -8.52
N ALA A 451 -25.49 12.52 -9.39
CA ALA A 451 -25.62 12.02 -10.76
C ALA A 451 -24.40 12.42 -11.61
N ARG A 452 -23.99 13.70 -11.58
CA ARG A 452 -22.76 14.16 -12.25
C ARG A 452 -21.51 13.46 -11.73
N PHE A 453 -21.44 13.18 -10.43
CA PHE A 453 -20.36 12.39 -9.87
C PHE A 453 -20.29 11.00 -10.48
N ARG A 454 -21.42 10.28 -10.60
CA ARG A 454 -21.47 8.97 -11.27
C ARG A 454 -21.06 9.05 -12.74
N GLU A 455 -21.54 10.06 -13.48
CA GLU A 455 -21.15 10.28 -14.87
C GLU A 455 -19.63 10.48 -15.01
N ASN A 456 -19.02 11.28 -14.12
CA ASN A 456 -17.57 11.47 -14.10
C ASN A 456 -16.82 10.16 -13.78
N LEU A 457 -17.33 9.33 -12.87
CA LEU A 457 -16.74 8.02 -12.58
C LEU A 457 -16.82 7.07 -13.78
N GLU A 458 -17.93 7.05 -14.53
CA GLU A 458 -18.08 6.24 -15.75
C GLU A 458 -17.09 6.65 -16.84
N VAL A 459 -16.79 7.95 -16.96
CA VAL A 459 -15.73 8.46 -17.84
C VAL A 459 -14.37 7.90 -17.41
N VAL A 460 -14.06 7.91 -16.10
CA VAL A 460 -12.81 7.35 -15.57
C VAL A 460 -12.71 5.85 -15.82
N VAL A 461 -13.79 5.07 -15.60
CA VAL A 461 -13.85 3.63 -15.95
C VAL A 461 -13.48 3.42 -17.42
N SER A 462 -14.07 4.22 -18.32
CA SER A 462 -13.83 4.13 -19.76
C SER A 462 -12.38 4.43 -20.13
N MET A 463 -11.77 5.46 -19.52
CA MET A 463 -10.37 5.81 -19.73
C MET A 463 -9.41 4.70 -19.26
N ILE A 464 -9.67 4.14 -18.08
CA ILE A 464 -8.85 3.04 -17.51
C ILE A 464 -8.99 1.78 -18.37
N ALA A 465 -10.21 1.43 -18.77
CA ALA A 465 -10.47 0.29 -19.64
C ALA A 465 -9.73 0.42 -20.98
N GLU A 466 -9.81 1.59 -21.64
CA GLU A 466 -9.12 1.86 -22.90
C GLU A 466 -7.59 1.73 -22.74
N ARG A 467 -7.03 2.37 -21.71
CA ARG A 467 -5.59 2.28 -21.44
C ARG A 467 -5.13 0.85 -21.17
N ASN A 468 -5.97 0.02 -20.55
CA ASN A 468 -5.65 -1.36 -20.18
C ASN A 468 -5.75 -2.36 -21.34
N LYS A 469 -6.52 -2.10 -22.41
CA LYS A 469 -6.70 -3.01 -23.55
C LYS A 469 -5.38 -3.53 -24.14
N ASN A 470 -4.36 -2.68 -24.20
CA ASN A 470 -3.06 -2.99 -24.82
C ASN A 470 -1.96 -3.33 -23.79
N LYS A 471 -2.31 -3.54 -22.52
CA LYS A 471 -1.33 -3.83 -21.47
C LYS A 471 -1.23 -5.33 -21.23
N LYS A 472 0.01 -5.83 -21.19
CA LYS A 472 0.33 -7.21 -20.79
C LYS A 472 -0.08 -7.50 -19.34
N LEU A 473 0.02 -6.48 -18.48
CA LEU A 473 -0.45 -6.52 -17.11
C LEU A 473 -1.30 -5.26 -16.88
N PRO A 474 -2.62 -5.38 -17.04
CA PRO A 474 -3.55 -4.30 -16.75
C PRO A 474 -3.54 -3.93 -15.25
N TYR A 475 -3.85 -2.67 -14.95
CA TYR A 475 -4.01 -2.20 -13.57
C TYR A 475 -5.47 -1.80 -13.36
N TYR A 476 -6.19 -2.53 -12.51
CA TYR A 476 -7.65 -2.39 -12.34
C TYR A 476 -8.07 -1.83 -10.98
N TYR A 477 -7.16 -1.74 -10.02
CA TYR A 477 -7.51 -1.52 -8.61
C TYR A 477 -8.12 -0.14 -8.32
N LEU A 478 -7.98 0.80 -9.26
CA LEU A 478 -8.58 2.14 -9.21
C LEU A 478 -9.63 2.38 -10.30
N SER A 479 -10.12 1.32 -10.96
CA SER A 479 -11.32 1.43 -11.80
C SER A 479 -12.54 1.64 -10.90
N PRO A 480 -13.31 2.75 -11.04
CA PRO A 480 -14.38 3.08 -10.09
C PRO A 480 -15.44 2.00 -9.86
N ASP A 481 -15.69 1.14 -10.85
CA ASP A 481 -16.56 -0.04 -10.77
C ASP A 481 -16.01 -1.17 -9.87
N ARG A 482 -14.82 -0.98 -9.28
CA ARG A 482 -14.13 -1.91 -8.37
C ARG A 482 -13.65 -1.22 -7.08
N ILE A 483 -14.02 0.03 -6.85
CA ILE A 483 -13.66 0.79 -5.64
C ILE A 483 -14.88 0.80 -4.71
N PRO A 484 -14.87 0.11 -3.55
CA PRO A 484 -15.95 0.24 -2.57
C PRO A 484 -16.08 1.66 -2.03
N ASN A 485 -17.27 2.05 -1.57
CA ASN A 485 -17.46 3.36 -0.92
C ASN A 485 -16.66 3.51 0.38
N SER A 486 -16.46 2.43 1.13
CA SER A 486 -15.90 2.43 2.48
C SER A 486 -14.93 1.27 2.71
N VAL A 487 -14.14 1.36 3.77
CA VAL A 487 -13.28 0.26 4.24
C VAL A 487 -14.16 -0.82 4.86
N ALA A 488 -14.48 -1.86 4.09
CA ALA A 488 -15.41 -2.92 4.49
C ALA A 488 -14.93 -4.35 4.14
N ILE A 489 -14.00 -4.48 3.18
CA ILE A 489 -12.89 -5.42 3.14
C ILE A 489 -12.03 -5.10 1.93
#